data_AF-A0A3M7L912-F1
#
_entry.id   AF-A0A3M7L912-F1
#
_cell.length_a   1.000
_cell.length_b   1.000
_cell.length_c   1.000
_cell.angle_alpha   90.00
_cell.angle_beta   90.00
_cell.angle_gamma   90.00
#
_symmetry.space_group_name_H-M   'P 1'
#
loop_
_entity.id
_entity.type
_entity.pdbx_description
1 polymer ?
#
loop_
_entity_poly.entity_id
_entity_poly.type
_entity_poly.pdbx_seq_one_letter_code
_entity_poly.pdbx_strand_id
1 'polypeptide(L)'
;MKKFLLIIIVNLFLISCNKNKEVSSNQSNPFQKELIHSIDYVLDSTYCRGGKDRMLQVRYQKYDNKDFIQVASVYDYSTDSLFHGTEYKNNLVVFYNKEYFENKINHNSIEKNTLLKKYENFNNKYSGGVISEKRCFEIFQIQGDNFLKTSHDSFYYNNLFADPPMLEPAPPPTK
;
A
#
# COMPACT_ATOMS: atom_id res chain seq x y z
N MET A 1 -25.09 -25.53 -47.11
CA MET A 1 -24.14 -24.41 -46.97
C MET A 1 -24.16 -23.71 -45.59
N LYS A 2 -24.88 -24.22 -44.56
CA LYS A 2 -24.87 -23.62 -43.20
C LYS A 2 -23.71 -24.11 -42.30
N LYS A 3 -23.21 -25.33 -42.53
CA LYS A 3 -22.13 -25.93 -41.74
C LYS A 3 -20.75 -25.31 -42.01
N PHE A 4 -20.51 -24.83 -43.24
CA PHE A 4 -19.25 -24.18 -43.61
C PHE A 4 -19.11 -22.78 -42.99
N LEU A 5 -20.22 -22.05 -42.83
CA LEU A 5 -20.22 -20.73 -42.21
C LEU A 5 -19.81 -20.78 -40.73
N LEU A 6 -20.21 -21.85 -40.03
CA LEU A 6 -19.88 -22.08 -38.62
C LEU A 6 -18.38 -22.33 -38.40
N ILE A 7 -17.72 -23.02 -39.33
CA ILE A 7 -16.27 -23.30 -39.26
C ILE A 7 -15.45 -22.02 -39.47
N ILE A 8 -15.91 -21.11 -40.33
CA ILE A 8 -15.25 -19.82 -40.58
C ILE A 8 -15.39 -18.89 -39.37
N ILE A 9 -16.57 -18.86 -38.73
CA ILE A 9 -16.80 -18.04 -37.52
C ILE A 9 -15.95 -18.53 -36.36
N VAL A 10 -15.83 -19.85 -36.14
CA VAL A 10 -15.01 -20.41 -35.06
C VAL A 10 -13.51 -20.12 -35.28
N ASN A 11 -13.02 -20.16 -36.53
CA ASN A 11 -11.63 -19.82 -36.83
C ASN A 11 -11.33 -18.32 -36.66
N LEU A 12 -12.29 -17.43 -36.95
CA LEU A 12 -12.13 -15.99 -36.71
C LEU A 12 -12.00 -15.65 -35.22
N PHE A 13 -12.66 -16.40 -34.32
CA PHE A 13 -12.51 -16.23 -32.87
C PHE A 13 -11.14 -16.70 -32.35
N LEU A 14 -10.54 -17.71 -32.97
CA LEU A 14 -9.20 -18.22 -32.55
C LEU A 14 -8.07 -17.24 -32.92
N ILE A 15 -8.19 -16.48 -34.01
CA ILE A 15 -7.17 -15.52 -34.44
C ILE A 15 -7.21 -14.22 -33.62
N SER A 16 -8.35 -13.92 -32.96
CA SER A 16 -8.50 -12.72 -32.11
C SER A 16 -7.82 -12.84 -30.73
N CYS A 17 -7.29 -14.02 -30.37
CA CYS A 17 -6.51 -14.24 -29.14
C CYS A 17 -4.99 -14.13 -29.34
N ASN A 18 -4.53 -13.31 -30.30
CA ASN A 18 -3.09 -13.06 -30.47
C ASN A 18 -2.72 -11.58 -30.30
N LYS A 19 -3.18 -10.99 -29.21
CA LYS A 19 -2.54 -9.84 -28.57
C LYS A 19 -1.99 -10.26 -27.21
N ASN A 20 -1.05 -11.20 -27.22
CA ASN A 20 0.01 -11.17 -26.21
C ASN A 20 0.88 -9.96 -26.55
N LYS A 21 0.40 -8.77 -26.18
CA LYS A 21 1.34 -7.78 -25.66
C LYS A 21 1.92 -8.48 -24.44
N GLU A 22 3.18 -8.87 -24.53
CA GLU A 22 4.01 -8.95 -23.35
C GLU A 22 3.88 -7.58 -22.68
N VAL A 23 2.92 -7.49 -21.75
CA VAL A 23 2.99 -6.52 -20.67
C VAL A 23 4.31 -6.89 -20.03
N SER A 24 5.33 -6.06 -20.26
CA SER A 24 6.60 -6.13 -19.59
C SER A 24 6.30 -6.53 -18.16
N SER A 25 6.66 -7.75 -17.78
CA SER A 25 6.50 -8.20 -16.41
C SER A 25 7.16 -7.10 -15.58
N ASN A 26 6.36 -6.35 -14.84
CA ASN A 26 6.85 -5.48 -13.79
C ASN A 26 7.67 -6.42 -12.91
N GLN A 27 8.98 -6.49 -13.13
CA GLN A 27 9.90 -7.12 -12.20
C GLN A 27 9.81 -6.22 -10.97
N SER A 28 8.83 -6.50 -10.10
CA SER A 28 8.72 -5.80 -8.84
C SER A 28 10.05 -6.04 -8.13
N ASN A 29 10.75 -4.96 -7.78
CA ASN A 29 11.98 -5.09 -7.02
C ASN A 29 11.71 -5.89 -5.72
N PRO A 30 12.73 -6.52 -5.10
CA PRO A 30 12.56 -7.34 -3.90
C PRO A 30 11.76 -6.63 -2.79
N PHE A 31 12.02 -5.33 -2.60
CA PHE A 31 11.29 -4.49 -1.65
C PHE A 31 9.78 -4.45 -1.93
N GLN A 32 9.36 -4.23 -3.17
CA GLN A 32 7.94 -4.14 -3.53
C GLN A 32 7.24 -5.49 -3.37
N LYS A 33 7.95 -6.60 -3.61
CA LYS A 33 7.43 -7.95 -3.35
C LYS A 33 7.15 -8.16 -1.86
N GLU A 34 8.10 -7.83 -0.99
CA GLU A 34 7.91 -7.95 0.47
C GLU A 34 6.85 -7.00 1.01
N LEU A 35 6.75 -5.79 0.46
CA LEU A 35 5.70 -4.85 0.79
C LEU A 35 4.31 -5.40 0.43
N ILE A 36 4.15 -6.00 -0.74
CA ILE A 36 2.90 -6.66 -1.14
C ILE A 36 2.59 -7.84 -0.21
N HIS A 37 3.58 -8.64 0.13
CA HIS A 37 3.40 -9.75 1.09
C HIS A 37 2.96 -9.24 2.48
N SER A 38 3.52 -8.12 2.94
CA SER A 38 3.14 -7.47 4.20
C SER A 38 1.71 -6.91 4.15
N ILE A 39 1.30 -6.37 3.00
CA ILE A 39 -0.08 -5.92 2.75
C ILE A 39 -1.04 -7.11 2.79
N ASP A 40 -0.70 -8.21 2.11
CA ASP A 40 -1.48 -9.46 2.13
C ASP A 40 -1.66 -9.98 3.55
N TYR A 41 -0.58 -10.01 4.33
CA TYR A 41 -0.63 -10.42 5.73
C TYR A 41 -1.66 -9.61 6.53
N VAL A 42 -1.69 -8.28 6.37
CA VAL A 42 -2.63 -7.42 7.10
C VAL A 42 -4.07 -7.61 6.60
N LEU A 43 -4.28 -7.79 5.29
CA LEU A 43 -5.61 -8.06 4.74
C LEU A 43 -6.19 -9.39 5.23
N ASP A 44 -5.35 -10.43 5.26
CA ASP A 44 -5.77 -11.79 5.60
C ASP A 44 -5.83 -12.03 7.13
N SER A 45 -5.06 -11.26 7.91
CA SER A 45 -4.97 -11.35 9.37
C SER A 45 -6.34 -11.21 10.02
N THR A 46 -6.75 -12.21 10.80
CA THR A 46 -7.99 -12.20 11.60
C THR A 46 -8.09 -11.02 12.56
N TYR A 47 -6.96 -10.44 12.96
CA TYR A 47 -6.91 -9.30 13.86
C TYR A 47 -7.10 -7.96 13.12
N CYS A 48 -6.61 -7.86 11.88
CA CYS A 48 -6.57 -6.60 11.12
C CYS A 48 -7.39 -6.56 9.84
N ARG A 49 -8.19 -7.60 9.54
CA ARG A 49 -8.92 -7.75 8.27
C ARG A 49 -9.42 -6.42 7.70
N GLY A 50 -8.89 -6.09 6.52
CA GLY A 50 -9.42 -5.02 5.68
C GLY A 50 -10.82 -5.44 5.21
N GLY A 51 -11.85 -4.86 5.82
CA GLY A 51 -13.23 -5.02 5.37
C GLY A 51 -13.54 -4.07 4.21
N LYS A 52 -14.70 -4.24 3.57
CA LYS A 52 -15.18 -3.35 2.50
C LYS A 52 -15.24 -1.87 2.90
N ASP A 53 -15.35 -1.61 4.21
CA ASP A 53 -15.44 -0.27 4.78
C ASP A 53 -14.08 0.25 5.29
N ARG A 54 -12.99 -0.43 4.95
CA ARG A 54 -11.63 -0.08 5.39
C ARG A 54 -10.72 0.05 4.18
N MET A 55 -9.71 0.89 4.35
CA MET A 55 -8.60 1.02 3.42
C MET A 55 -7.29 0.73 4.15
N LEU A 56 -6.21 0.54 3.39
CA LEU A 56 -4.88 0.34 3.95
C LEU A 56 -4.05 1.61 3.85
N GLN A 57 -3.40 1.94 4.95
CA GLN A 57 -2.42 3.00 5.04
C GLN A 57 -1.04 2.41 5.26
N VAL A 58 -0.09 2.82 4.42
CA VAL A 58 1.32 2.45 4.53
C VAL A 58 2.13 3.68 4.90
N ARG A 59 2.92 3.58 5.97
CA ARG A 59 3.79 4.65 6.48
C ARG A 59 5.19 4.12 6.73
N TYR A 60 6.17 5.02 6.69
CA TYR A 60 7.56 4.73 7.03
C TYR A 60 8.02 5.59 8.22
N GLN A 61 8.87 5.00 9.06
CA GLN A 61 9.57 5.70 10.14
C GLN A 61 10.97 5.10 10.30
N LYS A 62 11.98 5.96 10.48
CA LYS A 62 13.33 5.56 10.88
C LYS A 62 13.55 5.85 12.36
N TYR A 63 14.13 4.91 13.09
CA TYR A 63 14.50 5.09 14.49
C TYR A 63 15.67 4.17 14.86
N ASP A 64 16.64 4.68 15.63
CA ASP A 64 17.87 3.96 16.02
C ASP A 64 18.57 3.25 14.84
N ASN A 65 18.72 3.96 13.71
CA ASN A 65 19.28 3.43 12.46
C ASN A 65 18.56 2.22 11.87
N LYS A 66 17.32 1.95 12.30
CA LYS A 66 16.45 0.90 11.75
C LYS A 66 15.28 1.54 11.00
N ASP A 67 14.92 0.91 9.89
CA ASP A 67 13.83 1.33 9.04
C ASP A 67 12.59 0.47 9.33
N PHE A 68 11.44 1.12 9.52
CA PHE A 68 10.19 0.46 9.83
C PHE A 68 9.08 0.90 8.88
N ILE A 69 8.22 -0.05 8.52
CA ILE A 69 6.99 0.20 7.78
C ILE A 69 5.80 -0.22 8.65
N GLN A 70 4.84 0.68 8.78
CA GLN A 70 3.53 0.36 9.33
C GLN A 70 2.56 0.13 8.18
N VAL A 71 1.85 -0.99 8.20
CA VAL A 71 0.68 -1.23 7.36
C VAL A 71 -0.55 -1.27 8.27
N ALA A 72 -1.46 -0.32 8.10
CA ALA A 72 -2.61 -0.13 8.96
C ALA A 72 -3.92 -0.24 8.18
N SER A 73 -4.86 -1.04 8.67
CA SER A 73 -6.26 -1.00 8.24
C SER A 73 -6.99 0.12 8.97
N VAL A 74 -7.50 1.08 8.22
CA VAL A 74 -8.10 2.32 8.74
C VAL A 74 -9.40 2.65 7.98
N TYR A 75 -10.20 3.55 8.53
CA TYR A 75 -11.49 3.97 7.94
C TYR A 75 -11.37 5.21 7.07
N ASP A 76 -10.29 5.97 7.21
CA ASP A 76 -10.08 7.18 6.45
C ASP A 76 -8.61 7.46 6.16
N TYR A 77 -8.37 8.38 5.23
CA TYR A 77 -7.06 8.94 4.95
C TYR A 77 -7.12 10.47 5.03
N SER A 78 -6.01 11.08 5.43
CA SER A 78 -5.77 12.50 5.21
C SER A 78 -5.07 12.72 3.88
N THR A 79 -5.47 13.77 3.16
CA THR A 79 -4.73 14.27 1.99
C THR A 79 -3.39 14.88 2.36
N ASP A 80 -3.23 15.30 3.62
CA ASP A 80 -2.05 16.00 4.08
C ASP A 80 -0.88 15.00 4.11
N SER A 81 0.19 15.32 3.38
CA SER A 81 1.36 14.46 3.19
C SER A 81 1.11 13.12 2.48
N LEU A 82 -0.06 12.94 1.85
CA LEU A 82 -0.36 11.76 1.04
C LEU A 82 0.49 11.74 -0.24
N PHE A 83 1.35 10.74 -0.38
CA PHE A 83 2.23 10.60 -1.55
C PHE A 83 1.50 9.96 -2.73
N HIS A 84 1.00 8.74 -2.56
CA HIS A 84 0.44 7.92 -3.63
C HIS A 84 -0.74 7.08 -3.13
N GLY A 85 -1.59 6.64 -4.05
CA GLY A 85 -2.67 5.70 -3.78
C GLY A 85 -2.83 4.74 -4.95
N THR A 86 -3.10 3.48 -4.65
CA THR A 86 -3.36 2.42 -5.63
C THR A 86 -4.50 1.53 -5.15
N GLU A 87 -5.07 0.75 -6.06
CA GLU A 87 -6.01 -0.32 -5.73
C GLU A 87 -5.28 -1.66 -5.70
N TYR A 88 -5.55 -2.46 -4.67
CA TYR A 88 -5.01 -3.82 -4.56
C TYR A 88 -6.06 -4.72 -3.93
N LYS A 89 -6.40 -5.84 -4.59
CA LYS A 89 -7.48 -6.77 -4.18
C LYS A 89 -8.77 -6.03 -3.78
N ASN A 90 -9.19 -5.04 -4.58
CA ASN A 90 -10.36 -4.17 -4.36
C ASN A 90 -10.30 -3.28 -3.10
N ASN A 91 -9.14 -3.17 -2.45
CA ASN A 91 -8.91 -2.25 -1.35
C ASN A 91 -8.12 -1.04 -1.84
N LEU A 92 -8.48 0.15 -1.34
CA LEU A 92 -7.63 1.32 -1.47
C LEU A 92 -6.39 1.13 -0.59
N VAL A 93 -5.20 1.29 -1.17
CA VAL A 93 -3.93 1.33 -0.45
C VAL A 93 -3.29 2.69 -0.67
N VAL A 94 -3.04 3.42 0.41
CA VAL A 94 -2.40 4.74 0.37
C VAL A 94 -1.02 4.72 1.01
N PHE A 95 -0.12 5.52 0.45
CA PHE A 95 1.26 5.65 0.88
C PHE A 95 1.54 7.06 1.37
N TYR A 96 2.12 7.17 2.56
CA TYR A 96 2.69 8.38 3.14
C TYR A 96 4.22 8.33 3.04
N ASN A 97 4.92 9.44 3.33
CA ASN A 97 6.40 9.54 3.26
C ASN A 97 6.95 9.48 1.82
N LYS A 98 6.66 10.50 1.00
CA LYS A 98 7.12 10.61 -0.39
C LYS A 98 8.61 10.29 -0.57
N GLU A 99 9.48 10.96 0.18
CA GLU A 99 10.94 10.82 0.08
C GLU A 99 11.41 9.37 0.23
N TYR A 100 10.68 8.57 1.01
CA TYR A 100 11.03 7.18 1.22
C TYR A 100 10.54 6.26 0.10
N PHE A 101 9.29 6.45 -0.34
CA PHE A 101 8.62 5.52 -1.27
C PHE A 101 8.79 5.87 -2.75
N GLU A 102 9.10 7.12 -3.10
CA GLU A 102 9.14 7.56 -4.51
C GLU A 102 10.07 6.71 -5.39
N ASN A 103 11.17 6.21 -4.82
CA ASN A 103 12.15 5.38 -5.52
C ASN A 103 12.03 3.88 -5.22
N LYS A 104 11.04 3.47 -4.41
CA LYS A 104 10.85 2.07 -3.97
C LYS A 104 9.63 1.40 -4.54
N ILE A 105 8.61 2.19 -4.89
CA ILE A 105 7.36 1.69 -5.49
C ILE A 105 7.12 2.34 -6.85
N ASN A 106 6.55 1.56 -7.76
CA ASN A 106 5.97 2.10 -8.98
C ASN A 106 4.78 3.00 -8.60
N HIS A 107 4.76 4.22 -9.11
CA HIS A 107 3.69 5.17 -8.84
C HIS A 107 3.35 5.96 -10.11
N ASN A 108 2.06 6.21 -10.31
CA ASN A 108 1.55 7.05 -11.39
C ASN A 108 0.75 8.21 -10.79
N SER A 109 1.18 9.44 -11.06
CA SER A 109 0.56 10.65 -10.51
C SER A 109 -0.83 10.94 -11.09
N ILE A 110 -1.09 10.52 -12.34
CA ILE A 110 -2.39 10.69 -12.99
C ILE A 110 -3.42 9.74 -12.35
N GLU A 111 -3.02 8.49 -12.14
CA GLU A 111 -3.87 7.46 -11.50
C GLU A 111 -4.24 7.86 -10.07
N LYS A 112 -3.34 8.48 -9.32
CA LYS A 112 -3.61 8.98 -7.97
C LYS A 112 -4.87 9.85 -7.93
N ASN A 113 -4.97 10.86 -8.79
CA ASN A 113 -6.09 11.82 -8.72
C ASN A 113 -7.44 11.16 -9.04
N THR A 114 -7.47 10.29 -10.05
CA THR A 114 -8.68 9.53 -10.41
C THR A 114 -9.11 8.59 -9.28
N LEU A 115 -8.14 7.92 -8.65
CA LEU A 115 -8.38 6.99 -7.57
C LEU A 115 -8.91 7.69 -6.30
N LEU A 116 -8.31 8.82 -5.92
CA LEU A 116 -8.76 9.58 -4.75
C LEU A 116 -10.17 10.15 -4.92
N LYS A 117 -10.58 10.45 -6.16
CA LYS A 117 -11.97 10.82 -6.45
C LYS A 117 -12.92 9.62 -6.32
N LYS A 118 -12.52 8.43 -6.81
CA LYS A 118 -13.30 7.18 -6.65
C LYS A 118 -13.54 6.84 -5.16
N TYR A 119 -12.55 7.10 -4.31
CA TYR A 119 -12.58 6.78 -2.89
C TYR A 119 -12.75 8.03 -2.00
N GLU A 120 -13.38 9.09 -2.50
CA GLU A 120 -13.52 10.36 -1.77
C GLU A 120 -14.23 10.22 -0.41
N ASN A 121 -15.11 9.22 -0.27
CA ASN A 121 -15.81 8.90 0.98
C ASN A 121 -14.87 8.44 2.12
N PHE A 122 -13.67 7.97 1.79
CA PHE A 122 -12.62 7.63 2.76
C PHE A 122 -11.77 8.85 3.15
N ASN A 123 -11.94 10.01 2.54
CA ASN A 123 -11.18 11.19 2.92
C ASN A 123 -11.72 11.73 4.26
N ASN A 124 -10.83 11.94 5.24
CA ASN A 124 -11.21 12.39 6.57
C ASN A 124 -11.93 13.75 6.61
N LYS A 125 -11.76 14.59 5.58
CA LYS A 125 -12.49 15.85 5.42
C LYS A 125 -13.97 15.66 5.05
N TYR A 126 -14.32 14.51 4.46
CA TYR A 126 -15.66 14.19 3.96
C TYR A 126 -16.34 13.06 4.75
N SER A 127 -15.58 12.22 5.44
CA SER A 127 -16.10 11.06 6.19
C SER A 127 -16.88 11.43 7.46
N GLY A 128 -17.00 12.71 7.79
CA GLY A 128 -17.74 13.18 8.98
C GLY A 128 -17.08 12.80 10.30
N GLY A 129 -15.82 12.37 10.27
CA GLY A 129 -15.08 11.97 11.47
C GLY A 129 -15.64 10.70 12.11
N VAL A 130 -15.71 9.59 11.35
CA VAL A 130 -15.89 8.25 11.94
C VAL A 130 -14.62 7.90 12.73
N ILE A 131 -14.52 8.49 13.92
CA ILE A 131 -13.61 8.08 14.98
C ILE A 131 -14.19 6.77 15.51
N SER A 132 -13.77 5.63 14.96
CA SER A 132 -14.16 4.32 15.48
C SER A 132 -12.95 3.45 15.78
N GLU A 133 -12.40 3.73 16.98
CA GLU A 133 -12.07 2.81 18.08
C GLU A 133 -11.10 1.63 17.90
N LYS A 134 -10.68 1.24 16.70
CA LYS A 134 -9.56 0.26 16.61
C LYS A 134 -8.82 0.33 15.28
N ARG A 135 -7.83 1.22 15.22
CA ARG A 135 -6.79 1.16 14.18
C ARG A 135 -6.09 -0.19 14.34
N CYS A 136 -6.19 -1.05 13.34
CA CYS A 136 -5.41 -2.29 13.35
C CYS A 136 -4.21 -2.10 12.44
N PHE A 137 -3.04 -2.47 12.92
CA PHE A 137 -1.82 -2.32 12.15
C PHE A 137 -0.84 -3.42 12.49
N GLU A 138 0.10 -3.61 11.57
CA GLU A 138 1.30 -4.39 11.82
C GLU A 138 2.51 -3.51 11.46
N ILE A 139 3.60 -3.70 12.19
CA ILE A 139 4.85 -2.97 11.96
C ILE A 139 5.92 -3.98 11.56
N PHE A 140 6.59 -3.70 10.45
CA PHE A 140 7.64 -4.52 9.89
C PHE A 140 8.96 -3.76 9.96
N GLN A 141 9.96 -4.35 10.60
CA GLN A 141 11.33 -3.86 10.51
C GLN A 141 11.95 -4.35 9.20
N ILE A 142 12.55 -3.45 8.45
CA ILE A 142 13.27 -3.79 7.22
C ILE A 142 14.69 -4.23 7.60
N GLN A 143 15.09 -5.41 7.13
CA GLN A 143 16.44 -5.94 7.30
C GLN A 143 16.93 -6.51 5.98
N GLY A 144 17.78 -5.74 5.28
CA GLY A 144 18.18 -6.05 3.90
C GLY A 144 16.95 -6.08 2.99
N ASP A 145 16.73 -7.21 2.34
CA ASP A 145 15.59 -7.42 1.44
C ASP A 145 14.35 -7.99 2.14
N ASN A 146 14.35 -8.18 3.47
CA ASN A 146 13.26 -8.84 4.20
C ASN A 146 12.49 -7.87 5.12
N PHE A 147 11.19 -8.14 5.28
CA PHE A 147 10.31 -7.39 6.18
C PHE A 147 9.95 -8.28 7.38
N LEU A 148 10.59 -8.03 8.53
CA LEU A 148 10.39 -8.82 9.74
C LEU A 148 9.30 -8.19 10.59
N LYS A 149 8.22 -8.94 10.84
CA LYS A 149 7.16 -8.49 11.74
C LYS A 149 7.72 -8.23 13.14
N THR A 150 7.37 -7.08 13.68
CA THR A 150 7.77 -6.65 15.01
C THR A 150 6.89 -7.31 16.07
N SER A 151 7.47 -7.73 17.19
CA SER A 151 6.69 -8.23 18.33
C SER A 151 5.76 -7.16 18.89
N HIS A 152 4.52 -7.55 19.21
CA HIS A 152 3.50 -6.66 19.79
C HIS A 152 3.91 -6.12 21.16
N ASP A 153 4.75 -6.84 21.90
CA ASP A 153 5.26 -6.42 23.22
C ASP A 153 6.47 -5.48 23.11
N SER A 154 6.94 -5.16 21.90
CA SER A 154 8.12 -4.32 21.72
C SER A 154 7.83 -2.83 21.89
N PHE A 155 8.86 -2.06 22.22
CA PHE A 155 8.80 -0.59 22.21
C PHE A 155 8.37 -0.05 20.84
N TYR A 156 8.96 -0.58 19.76
CA TYR A 156 8.70 -0.12 18.39
C TYR A 156 7.23 -0.27 18.01
N TYR A 157 6.61 -1.38 18.40
CA TYR A 157 5.21 -1.64 18.06
C TYR A 157 4.26 -0.65 18.77
N ASN A 158 4.54 -0.35 20.04
CA ASN A 158 3.65 0.43 20.89
C ASN A 158 3.82 1.95 20.75
N ASN A 159 4.99 2.44 20.34
CA ASN A 159 5.29 3.88 20.40
C ASN A 159 5.60 4.51 19.04
N LEU A 160 6.25 3.79 18.12
CA LEU A 160 6.95 4.40 16.98
C LEU A 160 6.07 5.26 16.05
N PHE A 161 4.81 4.89 15.87
CA PHE A 161 3.88 5.57 14.94
C PHE A 161 2.73 6.32 15.62
N ALA A 162 2.61 6.18 16.95
CA ALA A 162 1.62 6.85 17.78
C ALA A 162 2.23 8.09 18.41
N ASP A 163 3.31 7.90 19.18
CA ASP A 163 4.10 8.92 19.85
C ASP A 163 5.59 8.64 19.57
N PRO A 164 6.08 8.97 18.36
CA PRO A 164 7.49 8.73 18.04
C PRO A 164 8.36 9.46 19.06
N PRO A 165 9.34 8.79 19.69
CA PRO A 165 10.28 9.47 20.58
C PRO A 165 10.93 10.62 19.81
N MET A 166 10.94 11.80 20.42
CA MET A 166 11.58 12.97 19.83
C MET A 166 13.07 12.65 19.64
N LEU A 167 13.56 12.75 18.40
CA LEU A 167 14.99 12.65 18.15
C LEU A 167 15.68 13.78 18.93
N GLU A 168 16.80 13.47 19.57
CA GLU A 168 17.64 14.51 20.15
C GLU A 168 18.04 15.49 19.05
N PRO A 169 17.98 16.82 19.31
CA PRO A 169 18.37 17.80 18.32
C PRO A 169 19.82 17.56 17.89
N ALA A 170 20.08 17.66 16.59
CA ALA A 170 21.43 17.51 16.07
C ALA A 170 22.38 18.49 16.80
N PRO A 171 23.59 18.06 17.16
CA PRO A 171 24.56 18.96 17.76
C PRO A 171 24.81 20.15 16.81
N PRO A 172 24.98 21.37 17.35
CA PRO A 172 25.22 22.54 16.52
C PRO A 172 26.48 22.33 15.66
N PRO A 173 26.50 22.87 14.42
CA PRO A 173 27.66 22.73 13.55
C PRO A 173 28.92 23.26 14.25
N THR A 174 29.97 22.44 14.26
CA THR A 174 31.27 22.80 14.81
C THR A 174 31.87 23.92 13.95
N LYS A 175 32.20 25.06 14.57
CA LYS A 175 32.85 26.20 13.92
C LYS A 175 34.32 25.93 13.65
#